data_AF-A0A1T1J9W7-F1
#
_entry.id   AF-A0A1T1J9W7-F1
#
_cell.length_a   1.000
_cell.length_b   1.000
_cell.length_c   1.000
_cell.angle_alpha   90.00
_cell.angle_beta   90.00
_cell.angle_gamma   90.00
#
_symmetry.space_group_name_H-M   'P 1'
#
loop_
_entity.id
_entity.type
_entity.pdbx_description
1 polymer ?
#
loop_
_entity_poly.entity_id
_entity_poly.type
_entity_poly.pdbx_seq_one_letter_code
_entity_poly.pdbx_strand_id
1 'polypeptide(L)'
;MSKALVNLNEALNRLIANAPIRVPKGSKINNDTVALEAGLKRGAVKRSRPELAELLDNIREAEAKRLGKEYSKKNSKIVMQNEALKLKQQLNELQYKYDVQLSQINSLIFENHRLKRENQFLSEENNNKIIGFKINKN
;
A
#
# COMPACT_ATOMS: atom_id res chain seq x y z
N MET A 1 -0.52 -4.15 20.72
CA MET A 1 0.57 -3.14 20.82
C MET A 1 1.68 -3.73 21.68
N SER A 2 2.96 -3.63 21.29
CA SER A 2 4.03 -4.22 22.10
C SER A 2 4.23 -3.44 23.40
N LYS A 3 4.39 -4.14 24.53
CA LYS A 3 4.62 -3.52 25.85
C LYS A 3 5.80 -2.52 25.83
N ALA A 4 6.83 -2.82 25.03
CA ALA A 4 7.98 -1.94 24.85
C ALA A 4 7.61 -0.60 24.19
N LEU A 5 6.73 -0.59 23.19
CA LEU A 5 6.30 0.64 22.51
C LEU A 5 5.46 1.53 23.44
N VAL A 6 4.58 0.92 24.24
CA VAL A 6 3.78 1.65 25.24
C VAL A 6 4.69 2.34 26.25
N ASN A 7 5.65 1.60 26.82
CA ASN A 7 6.62 2.17 27.78
C ASN A 7 7.44 3.32 27.17
N LEU A 8 7.80 3.23 25.89
CA LEU A 8 8.53 4.29 25.18
C LEU A 8 7.67 5.54 24.96
N ASN A 9 6.39 5.39 24.63
CA ASN A 9 5.46 6.51 24.51
C ASN A 9 5.21 7.19 25.87
N GLU A 10 5.03 6.41 26.94
CA GLU A 10 4.92 6.96 28.29
C GLU A 10 6.18 7.71 28.71
N ALA A 11 7.35 7.14 28.42
CA ALA A 11 8.63 7.81 28.68
C ALA A 11 8.76 9.13 27.92
N LEU A 12 8.35 9.18 26.65
CA LEU A 12 8.31 10.43 25.88
C LEU A 12 7.38 11.47 26.54
N ASN A 13 6.18 11.07 26.96
CA ASN A 13 5.22 11.97 27.62
C ASN A 13 5.79 12.54 28.93
N ARG A 14 6.48 11.73 29.73
CA ARG A 14 7.17 12.19 30.96
C ARG A 14 8.24 13.23 30.65
N LEU A 15 9.01 13.04 29.58
CA LEU A 15 10.04 13.99 29.16
C LEU A 15 9.44 15.31 28.67
N ILE A 16 8.33 15.26 27.94
CA ILE A 16 7.59 16.44 27.47
C ILE A 16 7.03 17.23 28.67
N ALA A 17 6.47 16.53 29.66
CA ALA A 17 5.96 17.14 30.90
C ALA A 17 7.07 17.59 31.88
N ASN A 18 8.35 17.42 31.50
CA ASN A 18 9.52 17.71 32.34
C ASN A 18 9.49 17.00 33.71
N ALA A 19 8.89 15.80 33.75
CA ALA A 19 8.78 14.94 34.92
C ALA A 19 9.45 13.56 34.68
N PRO A 20 10.75 13.52 34.34
CA PRO A 20 11.47 12.26 34.14
C PRO A 20 11.68 11.50 35.46
N ILE A 21 11.75 10.18 35.36
CA ILE A 21 11.98 9.26 36.49
C ILE A 21 13.44 8.79 36.51
N ARG A 22 14.02 8.49 35.34
CA ARG A 22 15.34 7.84 35.23
C ARG A 22 16.42 8.73 34.65
N VAL A 23 16.05 9.81 33.97
CA VAL A 23 17.01 10.79 33.43
C VAL A 23 16.90 12.13 34.17
N PRO A 24 17.96 12.96 34.17
CA PRO A 24 17.91 14.28 34.80
C PRO A 24 16.83 15.19 34.19
N LYS A 25 16.23 16.06 35.01
CA LYS A 25 15.29 17.10 34.55
C LYS A 25 15.97 18.04 33.55
N GLY A 26 15.22 18.51 32.55
CA GLY A 26 15.76 19.33 31.47
C GLY A 26 16.64 18.59 30.45
N SER A 27 16.73 17.25 30.53
CA SER A 27 17.45 16.46 29.53
C SER A 27 16.89 16.68 28.12
N LYS A 28 17.78 16.61 27.12
CA LYS A 28 17.42 16.67 25.71
C LYS A 28 16.49 15.51 25.34
N ILE A 29 15.41 15.78 24.60
CA ILE A 29 14.46 14.79 24.10
C ILE A 29 15.05 14.18 22.82
N ASN A 30 15.70 13.02 22.99
CA ASN A 30 16.26 12.27 21.87
C ASN A 30 15.99 10.77 22.06
N ASN A 31 16.30 9.98 21.03
CA ASN A 31 16.06 8.53 21.03
C ASN A 31 16.69 7.81 22.22
N ASP A 32 17.90 8.19 22.62
CA ASP A 32 18.61 7.55 23.73
C ASP A 32 18.05 7.99 25.08
N THR A 33 17.68 9.26 25.24
CA THR A 33 17.04 9.76 26.46
C THR A 33 15.70 9.08 26.67
N VAL A 34 14.89 8.92 25.62
CA VAL A 34 13.60 8.23 25.68
C VAL A 34 13.79 6.74 25.99
N ALA A 35 14.81 6.09 25.39
CA ALA A 35 15.15 4.71 25.70
C ALA A 35 15.55 4.54 27.18
N LEU A 36 16.42 5.40 27.69
CA LEU A 36 16.86 5.38 29.09
C LEU A 36 15.70 5.62 30.06
N GLU A 37 14.82 6.57 29.73
CA GLU A 37 13.64 6.89 30.53
C GLU A 37 12.60 5.75 30.56
N ALA A 38 12.51 4.97 29.47
CA ALA A 38 11.73 3.75 29.41
C ALA A 38 12.40 2.54 30.10
N GLY A 39 13.64 2.70 30.58
CA GLY A 39 14.41 1.63 31.21
C GLY A 39 15.10 0.67 30.24
N LEU A 40 15.27 1.08 28.98
CA LEU A 40 15.99 0.35 27.96
C LEU A 40 17.44 0.84 27.84
N LYS A 41 18.29 0.04 27.19
CA LYS A 41 19.65 0.44 26.84
C LYS A 41 19.65 1.53 25.76
N ARG A 42 20.68 2.38 25.76
CA ARG A 42 20.94 3.32 24.66
C ARG A 42 20.98 2.56 23.33
N GLY A 43 20.44 3.17 22.26
CA GLY A 43 20.32 2.52 20.96
C GLY A 43 19.21 1.48 20.81
N ALA A 44 18.34 1.28 21.82
CA ALA A 44 17.15 0.43 21.68
C ALA A 44 16.11 1.00 20.70
N VAL A 45 16.07 2.32 20.55
CA VAL A 45 15.16 3.05 19.64
C VAL A 45 15.87 3.32 18.31
N LYS A 46 15.81 2.36 17.38
CA LYS A 46 16.46 2.42 16.05
C LYS A 46 15.49 2.83 14.94
N ARG A 47 16.00 3.58 13.95
CA ARG A 47 15.27 4.01 12.74
C ARG A 47 14.90 2.89 11.78
N SER A 48 15.58 1.75 11.84
CA SER A 48 15.33 0.61 10.96
C SER A 48 14.06 -0.17 11.31
N ARG A 49 13.46 0.09 12.48
CA ARG A 49 12.25 -0.57 12.96
C ARG A 49 11.02 0.20 12.50
N PRO A 50 10.25 -0.30 11.52
CA PRO A 50 9.09 0.40 11.00
C PRO A 50 8.03 0.65 12.08
N GLU A 51 7.93 -0.22 13.08
CA GLU A 51 6.99 -0.06 14.21
C GLU A 51 7.31 1.13 15.13
N LEU A 52 8.54 1.66 15.08
CA LEU A 52 8.96 2.84 15.85
C LEU A 52 8.93 4.13 15.02
N ALA A 53 8.53 4.08 13.75
CA ALA A 53 8.56 5.24 12.86
C ALA A 53 7.75 6.41 13.42
N GLU A 54 6.55 6.13 13.93
CA GLU A 54 5.67 7.14 14.54
C GLU A 54 6.28 7.75 15.82
N LEU A 55 6.78 6.89 16.74
CA LEU A 55 7.45 7.35 17.95
C LEU A 55 8.66 8.24 17.63
N LEU A 56 9.47 7.86 16.64
CA LEU A 56 10.65 8.62 16.22
C LEU A 56 10.29 10.01 15.71
N ASP A 57 9.16 10.15 15.03
CA ASP A 57 8.66 11.45 14.60
C ASP A 57 8.15 12.27 15.79
N ASN A 58 7.40 11.65 16.70
CA ASN A 58 6.93 12.32 17.93
C ASN A 58 8.09 12.81 18.81
N ILE A 59 9.19 12.06 18.91
CA ILE A 59 10.41 12.48 19.62
C ILE A 59 11.01 13.74 18.97
N ARG A 60 11.11 13.78 17.65
CA ARG A 60 11.65 14.94 16.92
C ARG A 60 10.74 16.16 17.06
N GLU A 61 9.44 15.95 16.99
CA GLU A 61 8.45 17.00 17.18
C GLU A 61 8.52 17.59 18.60
N ALA A 62 8.59 16.73 19.62
CA ALA A 62 8.73 17.14 21.01
C ALA A 62 10.03 17.94 21.27
N GLU A 63 11.15 17.51 20.68
CA GLU A 63 12.42 18.23 20.74
C GLU A 63 12.33 19.61 20.06
N ALA A 64 11.72 19.68 18.88
CA ALA A 64 11.53 20.92 18.15
C ALA A 64 10.65 21.90 18.93
N LYS A 65 9.53 21.41 19.51
CA LYS A 65 8.66 22.19 20.40
C LYS A 65 9.42 22.71 21.63
N ARG A 66 10.26 21.90 22.27
CA ARG A 66 11.09 22.35 23.41
C ARG A 66 12.06 23.46 23.00
N LEU A 67 12.59 23.41 21.78
CA LEU A 67 13.50 24.42 21.24
C LEU A 67 12.79 25.64 20.64
N GLY A 68 11.45 25.71 20.69
CA GLY A 68 10.67 26.80 20.08
C GLY A 68 10.77 26.83 18.55
N LYS A 69 11.10 25.70 17.90
CA LYS A 69 11.21 25.59 16.45
C LYS A 69 9.94 24.98 15.87
N GLU A 70 9.49 25.51 14.73
CA GLU A 70 8.45 24.85 13.95
C GLU A 70 8.95 23.49 13.46
N TYR A 71 8.21 22.44 13.82
CA TYR A 71 8.46 21.10 13.30
C TYR A 71 7.66 20.93 12.02
N SER A 72 8.33 20.96 10.87
CA SER A 72 7.78 20.36 9.66
C SER A 72 8.12 18.88 9.68
N LYS A 73 7.10 18.03 9.60
CA LYS A 73 7.27 16.60 9.36
C LYS A 73 7.92 16.47 7.98
N LYS A 74 9.25 16.45 7.93
CA LYS A 74 9.97 16.02 6.73
C LYS A 74 9.57 14.57 6.54
N ASN A 75 8.56 14.32 5.71
CA ASN A 75 8.15 12.99 5.28
C ASN A 75 9.43 12.20 5.04
N SER A 76 9.70 11.25 5.93
CA SER A 76 11.00 10.59 5.90
C SER A 76 11.13 9.97 4.52
N LYS A 77 12.24 10.26 3.82
CA LYS A 77 12.50 9.79 2.45
C LYS A 77 12.22 8.29 2.27
N ILE A 78 12.34 7.54 3.37
CA ILE A 78 12.03 6.11 3.52
C ILE A 78 10.53 5.80 3.38
N VAL A 79 9.63 6.56 4.02
CA VAL A 79 8.18 6.36 3.90
C VAL A 79 7.71 6.67 2.48
N MET A 80 8.20 7.77 1.88
CA MET A 80 7.88 8.11 0.49
C MET A 80 8.42 7.07 -0.50
N GLN A 81 9.60 6.50 -0.25
CA GLN A 81 10.14 5.43 -1.10
C GLN A 81 9.31 4.15 -1.03
N ASN A 82 8.88 3.74 0.17
CA ASN A 82 8.03 2.56 0.32
C ASN A 82 6.65 2.75 -0.34
N GLU A 83 6.07 3.93 -0.22
CA GLU A 83 4.79 4.26 -0.85
C GLU A 83 4.92 4.32 -2.38
N ALA A 84 5.99 4.94 -2.90
CA ALA A 84 6.28 4.96 -4.33
C ALA A 84 6.51 3.56 -4.91
N LEU A 85 7.20 2.68 -4.17
CA LEU A 85 7.41 1.28 -4.57
C LEU A 85 6.08 0.51 -4.62
N LYS A 86 5.22 0.69 -3.61
CA LYS A 86 3.90 0.06 -3.56
C LYS A 86 3.00 0.54 -4.71
N LEU A 87 2.96 1.84 -4.97
CA LEU A 87 2.22 2.43 -6.10
C LEU A 87 2.72 1.88 -7.44
N LYS A 88 4.04 1.74 -7.61
CA LYS A 88 4.63 1.16 -8.83
C LYS A 88 4.24 -0.30 -9.02
N GLN A 89 4.22 -1.09 -7.94
CA GLN A 89 3.77 -2.48 -7.99
C GLN A 89 2.29 -2.58 -8.39
N GLN A 90 1.43 -1.77 -7.77
CA GLN A 90 0.00 -1.73 -8.11
C GLN A 90 -0.24 -1.31 -9.56
N LEU A 91 0.54 -0.36 -10.07
CA LEU A 91 0.45 0.07 -11.47
C LEU A 91 0.81 -1.07 -12.43
N ASN A 92 1.89 -1.79 -12.15
CA ASN A 92 2.31 -2.94 -12.97
C ASN A 92 1.27 -4.07 -12.94
N GLU A 93 0.70 -4.37 -11.77
CA GLU A 93 -0.37 -5.36 -11.65
C GLU A 93 -1.62 -4.96 -12.44
N LEU A 94 -1.98 -3.67 -12.41
CA LEU A 94 -3.12 -3.16 -13.13
C LEU A 94 -2.90 -3.20 -14.65
N GLN A 95 -1.71 -2.83 -15.12
CA GLN A 95 -1.32 -2.95 -16.52
C GLN A 95 -1.39 -4.40 -17.00
N TYR A 96 -0.82 -5.34 -16.23
CA TYR A 96 -0.88 -6.76 -16.56
C TYR A 96 -2.32 -7.27 -16.69
N LYS A 97 -3.18 -6.93 -15.71
CA LYS A 97 -4.61 -7.32 -15.76
C LYS A 97 -5.33 -6.73 -16.96
N TYR A 98 -5.02 -5.48 -17.30
CA TYR A 98 -5.58 -4.80 -18.47
C TYR A 98 -5.17 -5.51 -19.77
N ASP A 99 -3.90 -5.84 -19.94
CA ASP A 99 -3.40 -6.52 -21.13
C ASP A 99 -4.01 -7.92 -21.31
N VAL A 100 -4.16 -8.66 -20.20
CA VAL A 100 -4.84 -9.97 -20.21
C VAL A 100 -6.31 -9.82 -20.62
N GLN A 101 -7.04 -8.86 -20.05
CA GLN A 101 -8.45 -8.64 -20.42
C GLN A 101 -8.60 -8.21 -21.88
N LEU A 102 -7.70 -7.35 -22.38
CA LEU A 102 -7.70 -6.92 -23.77
C LEU A 102 -7.48 -8.10 -24.73
N SER A 103 -6.54 -9.00 -24.39
CA SER A 103 -6.32 -10.24 -25.16
C SER A 103 -7.55 -11.15 -25.15
N GLN A 104 -8.19 -11.32 -24.00
CA GLN A 104 -9.43 -12.10 -23.87
C GLN A 104 -10.56 -11.52 -24.73
N ILE A 105 -10.75 -10.20 -24.69
CA ILE A 105 -11.76 -9.50 -25.50
C ILE A 105 -11.49 -9.72 -27.00
N ASN A 106 -10.25 -9.59 -27.45
CA ASN A 106 -9.89 -9.82 -28.85
C ASN A 106 -10.19 -11.25 -29.30
N SER A 107 -9.87 -12.25 -28.46
CA SER A 107 -10.23 -13.65 -28.74
C SER A 107 -11.74 -13.87 -28.82
N LEU A 108 -12.52 -13.25 -27.92
CA LEU A 108 -13.97 -13.33 -27.93
C LEU A 108 -14.60 -12.65 -29.15
N ILE A 109 -14.02 -11.54 -29.62
CA ILE A 109 -14.44 -10.87 -30.85
C ILE A 109 -14.22 -11.80 -32.05
N PHE A 110 -13.03 -12.40 -32.14
CA PHE A 110 -12.71 -13.35 -33.21
C PHE A 110 -13.67 -14.54 -33.22
N GLU A 111 -13.90 -15.14 -32.05
CA GLU A 111 -14.79 -16.28 -31.90
C GLU A 111 -16.25 -15.92 -32.24
N ASN A 112 -16.73 -14.75 -31.82
CA ASN A 112 -18.04 -14.24 -32.24
C ASN A 112 -18.15 -14.10 -33.75
N HIS A 113 -17.13 -13.55 -34.41
CA HIS A 113 -17.12 -13.44 -35.87
C HIS A 113 -17.12 -14.82 -36.55
N ARG A 114 -16.40 -15.80 -35.99
CA ARG A 114 -16.41 -17.18 -36.47
C ARG A 114 -17.79 -17.81 -36.37
N LEU A 115 -18.40 -17.76 -35.18
CA LEU A 115 -19.73 -18.32 -34.92
C LEU A 115 -20.82 -17.66 -35.76
N LYS A 116 -20.75 -16.34 -35.98
CA LYS A 116 -21.69 -15.63 -36.86
C LYS A 116 -21.62 -16.13 -38.31
N ARG A 117 -20.42 -16.38 -38.84
CA ARG A 117 -20.25 -16.93 -40.18
C ARG A 117 -20.78 -18.35 -40.29
N GLU A 118 -20.52 -19.19 -39.29
CA GLU A 118 -21.01 -20.57 -39.25
C GLU A 118 -22.54 -20.62 -39.17
N ASN A 119 -23.15 -19.81 -38.30
CA ASN A 119 -24.61 -19.69 -38.22
C ASN A 119 -25.23 -19.22 -39.54
N GLN A 120 -24.58 -18.28 -40.23
CA GLN A 120 -25.05 -17.81 -41.53
C GLN A 120 -25.02 -18.95 -42.57
N PHE A 121 -23.89 -19.66 -42.67
CA PHE A 121 -23.75 -20.81 -43.57
C PHE A 121 -24.81 -21.89 -43.30
N LEU A 122 -24.99 -22.29 -42.03
CA LEU A 122 -26.00 -23.27 -41.64
C LEU A 122 -27.42 -22.79 -41.96
N SER A 123 -27.70 -21.50 -41.80
CA SER A 123 -29.02 -20.93 -42.12
C SER A 123 -29.32 -20.98 -43.63
N GLU A 124 -28.30 -20.71 -44.46
CA GLU A 124 -28.39 -20.79 -45.92
C GLU A 124 -28.56 -22.24 -46.38
N GLU A 125 -27.79 -23.18 -45.82
CA GLU A 125 -27.89 -24.61 -46.14
C GLU A 125 -29.27 -25.18 -45.77
N ASN A 126 -29.80 -24.82 -44.60
CA ASN A 126 -31.14 -25.23 -44.17
C ASN A 126 -32.23 -24.66 -45.09
N ASN A 127 -32.14 -23.38 -45.47
CA ASN A 127 -33.08 -22.77 -46.42
C ASN A 127 -33.06 -23.48 -47.78
N ASN A 128 -31.88 -23.80 -48.30
CA ASN A 128 -31.74 -24.54 -49.57
C ASN A 128 -32.34 -25.95 -49.49
N LYS A 129 -32.14 -26.67 -48.38
CA LYS A 129 -32.77 -27.98 -48.14
C LYS A 129 -34.30 -27.88 -48.10
N ILE A 130 -34.85 -26.86 -47.43
CA ILE A 130 -36.31 -26.63 -47.37
C ILE A 130 -36.88 -26.38 -48.76
N ILE A 131 -36.21 -25.57 -49.59
CA ILE A 131 -36.62 -25.29 -50.97
C ILE A 131 -36.60 -26.58 -51.81
N GLY A 132 -35.51 -27.35 -51.76
CA GLY A 132 -35.40 -28.63 -52.49
C GLY A 132 -36.47 -29.65 -52.07
N PHE A 133 -36.82 -29.71 -50.78
CA PHE A 133 -37.87 -30.60 -50.28
C PHE A 133 -39.28 -30.18 -50.73
N LYS A 134 -39.53 -28.88 -50.91
CA LYS A 134 -40.80 -28.37 -51.49
C LYS A 134 -40.93 -28.68 -52.98
N ILE A 135 -39.83 -28.60 -53.75
CA ILE A 135 -39.84 -28.89 -55.19
C ILE A 135 -40.14 -30.38 -55.46
N ASN A 136 -39.60 -31.30 -54.66
CA ASN A 136 -39.80 -32.74 -54.82
C ASN A 136 -41.17 -33.27 -54.35
N LYS A 137 -42.06 -32.41 -53.82
CA LYS A 137 -43.38 -32.79 -53.30
C LYS A 137 -44.57 -32.32 -54.15
N ASN A 138 -44.32 -31.55 -55.21
CA ASN A 138 -45.31 -31.15 -56.22
C ASN A 138 -45.15 -31.99 -57.48
#